data_AF-A0A971Q9W0-F1
#
_entry.id   AF-A0A971Q9W0-F1
#
_cell.length_a   1.000
_cell.length_b   1.000
_cell.length_c   1.000
_cell.angle_alpha   90.00
_cell.angle_beta   90.00
_cell.angle_gamma   90.00
#
_symmetry.space_group_name_H-M   'P 1'
#
loop_
_entity.id
_entity.type
_entity.pdbx_description
1 polymer ?
#
loop_
_entity_poly.entity_id
_entity_poly.type
_entity_poly.pdbx_seq_one_letter_code
_entity_poly.pdbx_strand_id
1 'polypeptide(L)'
;MRADKEEPVKTSWPSSSADEALVPDHAGWARQDRLKTGSAAAFMLQHLVAGAVSFVLFVGGSIALLIWAMIIDNDPGGPMFFPVFVLLVLLAAACACVVLFCLTAGLQLLRRWLRFPWWVPLVAIFPLTFATLAFPGTTGSVRSGLWLLAASAIVTIAFGMYWAALQAAGGLLDRIRRARATQHEDRSQSVDMAR
;
A
#
# COMPACT_ATOMS: atom_id res chain seq x y z
N MET A 1 20.23 79.54 11.21
CA MET A 1 20.61 78.17 10.79
C MET A 1 20.05 77.17 11.80
N ARG A 2 18.84 76.68 11.56
CA ARG A 2 18.27 75.53 12.27
C ARG A 2 18.26 74.39 11.26
N ALA A 3 18.99 73.33 11.56
CA ALA A 3 19.02 72.12 10.77
C ALA A 3 17.73 71.33 11.03
N ASP A 4 16.97 71.10 9.97
CA ASP A 4 15.84 70.19 9.96
C ASP A 4 16.36 68.77 10.24
N LYS A 5 15.81 68.14 11.29
CA LYS A 5 16.00 66.72 11.56
C LYS A 5 14.89 65.98 10.83
N GLU A 6 15.21 65.44 9.66
CA GLU A 6 14.37 64.45 9.00
C GLU A 6 14.35 63.17 9.84
N GLU A 7 13.17 62.80 10.36
CA GLU A 7 12.95 61.49 10.96
C GLU A 7 12.84 60.43 9.87
N PRO A 8 13.60 59.32 9.94
CA PRO A 8 13.43 58.21 9.00
C PRO A 8 12.12 57.47 9.32
N VAL A 9 11.17 57.56 8.38
CA VAL A 9 9.95 56.76 8.36
C VAL A 9 10.34 55.28 8.34
N LYS A 10 10.16 54.60 9.48
CA LYS A 10 10.28 53.15 9.57
C LYS A 10 9.11 52.51 8.81
N THR A 11 9.31 52.20 7.54
CA THR A 11 8.45 51.28 6.81
C THR A 11 8.67 49.88 7.39
N SER A 12 7.86 49.48 8.37
CA SER A 12 7.76 48.08 8.80
C SER A 12 7.18 47.28 7.64
N TRP A 13 8.04 46.60 6.89
CA TRP A 13 7.61 45.51 6.03
C TRP A 13 6.89 44.47 6.90
N PRO A 14 5.66 44.06 6.58
CA PRO A 14 5.04 42.93 7.25
C PRO A 14 5.95 41.73 6.98
N SER A 15 6.57 41.20 8.04
CA SER A 15 7.32 39.95 7.98
C SER A 15 6.43 38.90 7.35
N SER A 16 6.87 38.34 6.22
CA SER A 16 6.26 37.19 5.55
C SER A 16 6.14 36.05 6.56
N SER A 17 4.98 35.95 7.21
CA SER A 17 4.53 34.78 7.96
C SER A 17 3.59 33.91 7.12
N ALA A 18 3.46 34.21 5.83
CA ALA A 18 2.60 33.49 4.89
C ALA A 18 3.34 32.39 4.11
N ASP A 19 4.67 32.39 4.09
CA ASP A 19 5.46 31.39 3.35
C ASP A 19 5.81 30.12 4.15
N GLU A 20 5.46 30.06 5.44
CA GLU A 20 5.66 28.84 6.26
C GLU A 20 4.50 27.83 6.19
N ALA A 21 3.43 28.13 5.44
CA ALA A 21 2.23 27.30 5.42
C ALA A 21 2.27 26.07 4.48
N LEU A 22 3.38 25.81 3.77
CA LEU A 22 3.40 24.72 2.79
C LEU A 22 4.77 24.08 2.56
N VAL A 23 5.62 23.98 3.58
CA VAL A 23 6.62 22.90 3.58
C VAL A 23 5.88 21.63 3.93
N PRO A 24 5.67 20.68 3.00
CA PRO A 24 5.06 19.41 3.34
C PRO A 24 5.98 18.78 4.37
N ASP A 25 5.45 18.47 5.54
CA ASP A 25 6.18 17.85 6.63
C ASP A 25 6.61 16.42 6.24
N HIS A 26 7.59 16.31 5.35
CA HIS A 26 8.21 15.06 4.95
C HIS A 26 8.96 14.41 6.12
N ALA A 27 9.25 15.18 7.18
CA ALA A 27 9.87 14.72 8.41
C ALA A 27 8.87 14.01 9.35
N GLY A 28 7.60 14.44 9.37
CA GLY A 28 6.51 13.79 10.09
C GLY A 28 6.28 12.33 9.66
N TRP A 29 6.58 12.00 8.40
CA TRP A 29 6.41 10.66 7.83
C TRP A 29 7.49 9.71 8.37
N ALA A 30 8.73 10.20 8.47
CA ALA A 30 9.85 9.46 9.07
C ALA A 30 9.68 9.24 10.58
N ARG A 31 9.01 10.17 11.27
CA ARG A 31 8.70 10.07 12.70
C ARG A 31 7.55 9.10 12.99
N GLN A 32 6.54 9.03 12.12
CA GLN A 32 5.46 8.04 12.19
C GLN A 32 5.96 6.61 11.93
N ASP A 33 6.86 6.40 10.98
CA ASP A 33 7.38 5.05 10.66
C ASP A 33 8.21 4.45 11.82
N ARG A 34 8.91 5.28 12.61
CA ARG A 34 9.64 4.82 13.81
C ARG A 34 8.73 4.40 14.97
N LEU A 35 7.55 5.00 15.09
CA LEU A 35 6.61 4.73 16.18
C LEU A 35 5.59 3.63 15.83
N LYS A 36 5.27 3.44 14.54
CA LYS A 36 4.32 2.40 14.09
C LYS A 36 4.88 0.99 14.13
N THR A 37 6.21 0.82 14.03
CA THR A 37 6.91 -0.48 14.17
C THR A 37 7.04 -0.95 15.62
N GLY A 38 6.08 -0.62 16.48
CA GLY A 38 5.97 -1.18 17.82
C GLY A 38 5.59 -2.67 17.74
N SER A 39 6.59 -3.54 17.92
CA SER A 39 6.58 -5.01 17.89
C SER A 39 6.50 -5.67 16.50
N ALA A 40 7.31 -6.73 16.31
CA ALA A 40 7.25 -7.62 15.16
C ALA A 40 5.83 -8.19 14.94
N ALA A 41 5.05 -8.33 16.00
CA ALA A 41 3.65 -8.76 15.94
C ALA A 41 2.76 -7.81 15.11
N ALA A 42 2.96 -6.50 15.21
CA ALA A 42 2.18 -5.53 14.43
C ALA A 42 2.51 -5.59 12.94
N PHE A 43 3.78 -5.76 12.61
CA PHE A 43 4.25 -5.96 11.25
C PHE A 43 3.68 -7.25 10.65
N MET A 44 3.73 -8.37 11.40
CA MET A 44 3.19 -9.64 10.98
C MET A 44 1.66 -9.59 10.82
N LEU A 45 0.95 -8.91 11.73
CA LEU A 45 -0.49 -8.75 11.66
C LEU A 45 -0.93 -7.94 10.43
N GLN A 46 -0.22 -6.86 10.08
CA GLN A 46 -0.49 -6.08 8.87
C GLN A 46 -0.35 -6.92 7.60
N HIS A 47 0.73 -7.70 7.52
CA HIS A 47 0.99 -8.59 6.38
C HIS A 47 0.02 -9.77 6.33
N LEU A 48 -0.40 -10.29 7.49
CA LEU A 48 -1.41 -11.35 7.58
C LEU A 48 -2.76 -10.84 7.05
N VAL A 49 -3.19 -9.65 7.47
CA VAL A 49 -4.44 -9.05 6.98
C VAL A 49 -4.36 -8.76 5.48
N ALA A 50 -3.25 -8.16 5.02
CA ALA A 50 -3.04 -7.91 3.58
C ALA A 50 -3.01 -9.21 2.76
N GLY A 51 -2.35 -10.26 3.29
CA GLY A 51 -2.31 -11.58 2.71
C GLY A 51 -3.68 -12.23 2.63
N ALA A 52 -4.47 -12.18 3.70
CA ALA A 52 -5.84 -12.74 3.73
C ALA A 52 -6.75 -12.03 2.73
N VAL A 53 -6.72 -10.69 2.68
CA VAL A 53 -7.50 -9.90 1.71
C VAL A 53 -7.10 -10.27 0.27
N SER A 54 -5.80 -10.34 0.00
CA SER A 54 -5.28 -10.68 -1.33
C SER A 54 -5.63 -12.11 -1.72
N PHE A 55 -5.53 -13.06 -0.79
CA PHE A 55 -5.92 -14.45 -1.00
C PHE A 55 -7.40 -14.58 -1.37
N VAL A 56 -8.29 -13.92 -0.63
CA VAL A 56 -9.73 -13.91 -0.93
C VAL A 56 -10.01 -13.33 -2.32
N LEU A 57 -9.30 -12.25 -2.69
CA LEU A 57 -9.48 -11.61 -4.00
C LEU A 57 -8.95 -12.48 -5.15
N PHE A 58 -7.83 -13.17 -4.95
CA PHE A 58 -7.30 -14.12 -5.93
C PHE A 58 -8.20 -15.33 -6.12
N VAL A 59 -8.61 -15.96 -5.03
CA VAL A 59 -9.48 -17.15 -5.07
C VAL A 59 -10.87 -16.77 -5.59
N GLY A 60 -11.48 -15.74 -4.99
CA GLY A 60 -12.81 -15.25 -5.39
C GLY A 60 -12.83 -14.74 -6.83
N GLY A 61 -11.82 -13.98 -7.25
CA GLY A 61 -11.68 -13.50 -8.62
C GLY A 61 -11.50 -14.65 -9.63
N SER A 62 -10.71 -15.67 -9.30
CA SER A 62 -10.51 -16.85 -10.16
C SER A 62 -11.80 -17.66 -10.30
N ILE A 63 -12.54 -17.85 -9.20
CA ILE A 63 -13.84 -18.53 -9.22
C ILE A 63 -14.86 -17.72 -10.02
N ALA A 64 -14.92 -16.40 -9.83
CA ALA A 64 -15.83 -15.52 -10.56
C ALA A 64 -15.54 -15.53 -12.07
N LEU A 65 -14.27 -15.49 -12.47
CA LEU A 65 -13.86 -15.62 -13.88
C LEU A 65 -14.25 -16.98 -14.46
N LEU A 66 -14.10 -18.06 -13.69
CA LEU A 66 -14.51 -19.40 -14.12
C LEU A 66 -16.03 -19.46 -14.35
N ILE A 67 -16.83 -18.94 -13.42
CA ILE A 67 -18.29 -18.87 -13.55
C ILE A 67 -18.67 -18.03 -14.78
N TRP A 68 -18.01 -16.88 -14.97
CA TRP A 68 -18.25 -16.01 -16.12
C TRP A 68 -17.93 -16.70 -17.45
N ALA A 69 -16.82 -17.44 -17.53
CA ALA A 69 -16.46 -18.23 -18.70
C ALA A 69 -17.51 -19.31 -19.01
N MET A 70 -17.99 -20.03 -17.99
CA MET A 70 -19.06 -21.03 -18.14
C MET A 70 -20.36 -20.43 -18.70
N ILE A 71 -20.73 -19.22 -18.23
CA ILE A 71 -21.92 -18.51 -18.70
C ILE A 71 -21.79 -18.14 -20.19
N ILE A 72 -20.60 -17.73 -20.63
CA ILE A 72 -20.36 -17.32 -22.03
C ILE A 72 -20.32 -18.52 -22.95
N ASP A 73 -19.66 -19.60 -22.54
CA ASP A 73 -19.46 -20.79 -23.38
C ASP A 73 -20.72 -21.69 -23.42
N ASN A 74 -21.77 -21.38 -22.64
CA ASN A 74 -23.00 -22.18 -22.52
C ASN A 74 -22.73 -23.67 -22.22
N ASP A 75 -21.61 -23.96 -21.55
CA ASP A 75 -21.23 -25.32 -21.16
C ASP A 75 -21.39 -25.48 -19.62
N PRO A 76 -22.52 -26.03 -19.15
CA PRO A 76 -22.76 -26.26 -17.73
C PRO A 76 -21.92 -27.43 -17.18
N GLY A 77 -21.27 -28.22 -18.05
CA GLY A 77 -20.43 -29.35 -17.63
C GLY A 77 -19.18 -28.90 -16.88
N GLY A 78 -18.70 -27.68 -17.16
CA GLY A 78 -17.48 -27.14 -16.61
C GLY A 78 -16.26 -28.05 -16.83
N PRO A 79 -15.04 -27.63 -16.46
CA PRO A 79 -13.94 -28.56 -16.46
C PRO A 79 -14.25 -29.66 -15.45
N MET A 80 -14.37 -30.92 -15.89
CA MET A 80 -14.45 -32.14 -15.06
C MET A 80 -13.25 -32.28 -14.06
N PHE A 81 -12.35 -31.31 -14.06
CA PHE A 81 -11.20 -31.13 -13.17
C PHE A 81 -11.46 -30.19 -11.99
N PHE A 82 -12.72 -29.87 -11.64
CA PHE A 82 -13.04 -28.88 -10.59
C PHE A 82 -12.22 -29.04 -9.30
N PRO A 83 -12.01 -30.24 -8.72
CA PRO A 83 -11.18 -30.38 -7.51
C PRO A 83 -9.70 -30.07 -7.75
N VAL A 84 -9.15 -30.51 -8.88
CA VAL A 84 -7.74 -30.28 -9.25
C VAL A 84 -7.52 -28.81 -9.59
N PHE A 85 -8.45 -28.19 -10.30
CA PHE A 85 -8.44 -26.77 -10.62
C PHE A 85 -8.51 -25.91 -9.35
N VAL A 86 -9.44 -26.21 -8.44
CA VAL A 86 -9.53 -25.49 -7.16
C VAL A 86 -8.24 -25.64 -6.36
N LEU A 87 -7.65 -26.84 -6.32
CA LEU A 87 -6.38 -27.07 -5.62
C LEU A 87 -5.22 -26.28 -6.26
N LEU A 88 -5.16 -26.22 -7.60
CA LEU A 88 -4.19 -25.40 -8.33
C LEU A 88 -4.38 -23.90 -8.07
N VAL A 89 -5.63 -23.41 -8.05
CA VAL A 89 -5.94 -22.00 -7.75
C VAL A 89 -5.53 -21.66 -6.32
N LEU A 90 -5.84 -22.53 -5.35
CA LEU A 90 -5.44 -22.33 -3.95
C LEU A 90 -3.92 -22.32 -3.79
N LEU A 91 -3.21 -23.24 -4.45
CA LEU A 91 -1.75 -23.30 -4.42
C LEU A 91 -1.13 -22.06 -5.08
N ALA A 92 -1.64 -21.66 -6.25
CA ALA A 92 -1.18 -20.47 -6.95
C ALA A 92 -1.42 -19.20 -6.14
N ALA A 93 -2.59 -19.07 -5.50
CA ALA A 93 -2.92 -17.95 -4.62
C ALA A 93 -1.99 -17.92 -3.39
N ALA A 94 -1.71 -19.07 -2.77
CA ALA A 94 -0.78 -19.17 -1.66
C ALA A 94 0.65 -18.76 -2.06
N CYS A 95 1.16 -19.28 -3.18
CA CYS A 95 2.45 -18.90 -3.74
C CYS A 95 2.51 -17.40 -4.05
N ALA A 96 1.48 -16.84 -4.67
CA ALA A 96 1.39 -15.41 -4.95
C ALA A 96 1.42 -14.57 -3.67
N CYS A 97 0.71 -14.98 -2.62
CA CYS A 97 0.72 -14.31 -1.32
C CYS A 97 2.11 -14.33 -0.66
N VAL A 98 2.84 -15.45 -0.74
CA VAL A 98 4.22 -15.56 -0.22
C VAL A 98 5.17 -14.65 -1.00
N VAL A 99 5.07 -14.63 -2.33
CA VAL A 99 5.90 -13.74 -3.17
C VAL A 99 5.61 -12.28 -2.84
N LEU A 100 4.33 -11.90 -2.76
CA LEU A 100 3.92 -10.54 -2.40
C LEU A 100 4.42 -10.17 -1.01
N PHE A 101 4.30 -11.05 -0.03
CA PHE A 101 4.84 -10.86 1.31
C PHE A 101 6.34 -10.57 1.29
N CYS A 102 7.14 -11.43 0.64
CA CYS A 102 8.58 -11.24 0.55
C CYS A 102 8.94 -9.92 -0.14
N LEU A 103 8.22 -9.57 -1.21
CA LEU A 103 8.48 -8.38 -2.00
C LEU A 103 8.11 -7.11 -1.23
N THR A 104 6.96 -7.07 -0.55
CA THR A 104 6.57 -5.92 0.27
C THR A 104 7.37 -5.80 1.56
N ALA A 105 7.71 -6.92 2.20
CA ALA A 105 8.59 -6.93 3.37
C ALA A 105 9.99 -6.42 2.99
N GLY A 106 10.52 -6.89 1.86
CA GLY A 106 11.79 -6.42 1.29
C GLY A 106 11.75 -4.93 0.95
N LEU A 107 10.67 -4.45 0.32
CA LEU A 107 10.48 -3.03 0.03
C LEU A 107 10.36 -2.18 1.30
N GLN A 108 9.65 -2.64 2.32
CA GLN A 108 9.57 -1.94 3.61
C GLN A 108 10.93 -1.89 4.31
N LEU A 109 11.70 -2.98 4.25
CA LEU A 109 13.06 -3.02 4.77
C LEU A 109 13.93 -2.02 4.01
N LEU A 110 13.94 -2.09 2.67
CA LEU A 110 14.69 -1.20 1.80
C LEU A 110 14.32 0.27 2.01
N ARG A 111 13.03 0.55 2.27
CA ARG A 111 12.54 1.89 2.59
C ARG A 111 13.09 2.42 3.91
N ARG A 112 13.36 1.56 4.90
CA ARG A 112 14.06 1.97 6.13
C ARG A 112 15.49 2.45 5.85
N TRP A 113 16.15 1.84 4.86
CA TRP A 113 17.51 2.20 4.47
C TRP A 113 17.55 3.46 3.58
N LEU A 114 16.67 3.55 2.58
CA LEU A 114 16.75 4.58 1.53
C LEU A 114 15.73 5.73 1.66
N ARG A 115 14.79 5.68 2.62
CA ARG A 115 13.83 6.75 2.94
C ARG A 115 13.00 7.28 1.77
N PHE A 116 12.52 6.42 0.88
CA PHE A 116 11.64 6.84 -0.21
C PHE A 116 10.16 7.00 0.20
N PRO A 117 9.36 7.84 -0.49
CA PRO A 117 7.92 7.96 -0.29
C PRO A 117 7.14 6.65 -0.50
N TRP A 118 6.00 6.48 0.18
CA TRP A 118 5.19 5.24 0.14
C TRP A 118 4.55 4.94 -1.21
N TRP A 119 4.44 5.93 -2.09
CA TRP A 119 3.90 5.78 -3.44
C TRP A 119 4.97 5.38 -4.46
N VAL A 120 6.26 5.50 -4.12
CA VAL A 120 7.37 5.15 -5.03
C VAL A 120 7.30 3.69 -5.49
N PRO A 121 7.00 2.69 -4.64
CA PRO A 121 6.85 1.31 -5.11
C PRO A 121 5.72 1.13 -6.14
N LEU A 122 4.61 1.87 -5.99
CA LEU A 122 3.51 1.83 -6.98
C LEU A 122 3.93 2.45 -8.31
N VAL A 123 4.63 3.58 -8.26
CA VAL A 123 5.13 4.26 -9.46
C VAL A 123 6.27 3.49 -10.11
N ALA A 124 7.11 2.79 -9.36
CA ALA A 124 8.22 2.00 -9.89
C ALA A 124 7.75 0.71 -10.57
N ILE A 125 6.61 0.16 -10.17
CA ILE A 125 6.06 -1.04 -10.81
C ILE A 125 5.53 -0.74 -12.20
N PHE A 126 4.91 0.42 -12.41
CA PHE A 126 4.37 0.82 -13.71
C PHE A 126 5.39 0.78 -14.88
N PRO A 127 6.60 1.37 -14.78
CA PRO A 127 7.63 1.26 -15.80
C PRO A 127 8.27 -0.13 -15.83
N LEU A 128 8.18 -0.92 -14.76
CA LEU A 128 8.68 -2.30 -14.74
C LEU A 128 7.74 -3.22 -15.54
N THR A 129 6.43 -3.04 -15.39
CA THR A 129 5.44 -3.60 -16.31
C THR A 129 5.71 -3.07 -17.71
N PHE A 130 5.83 -1.75 -17.90
CA PHE A 130 6.07 -1.15 -19.23
C PHE A 130 7.36 -1.62 -19.90
N ALA A 131 8.45 -1.85 -19.16
CA ALA A 131 9.68 -2.40 -19.69
C ALA A 131 9.47 -3.85 -20.16
N THR A 132 8.73 -4.67 -19.41
CA THR A 132 8.34 -6.00 -19.91
C THR A 132 7.39 -5.93 -21.11
N LEU A 133 6.61 -4.85 -21.26
CA LEU A 133 5.72 -4.57 -22.39
C LEU A 133 6.47 -4.08 -23.64
N ALA A 134 7.58 -3.34 -23.45
CA ALA A 134 8.31 -2.66 -24.51
C ALA A 134 9.40 -3.51 -25.18
N PHE A 135 9.65 -4.73 -24.70
CA PHE A 135 10.50 -5.72 -25.37
C PHE A 135 9.68 -6.87 -26.00
N PRO A 136 8.87 -6.60 -27.05
CA PRO A 136 8.19 -7.66 -27.79
C PRO A 136 9.17 -8.54 -28.60
N GLY A 137 10.43 -8.13 -28.76
CA GLY A 137 11.43 -8.81 -29.61
C GLY A 137 12.05 -10.08 -29.04
N THR A 138 11.85 -10.44 -27.78
CA THR A 138 12.49 -11.62 -27.16
C THR A 138 11.65 -12.90 -27.20
N THR A 139 10.35 -12.79 -27.52
CA THR A 139 9.50 -13.96 -27.71
C THR A 139 8.96 -13.94 -29.13
N GLY A 140 9.47 -14.83 -30.00
CA GLY A 140 9.21 -14.85 -31.45
C GLY A 140 7.75 -15.12 -31.86
N SER A 141 6.78 -14.92 -30.98
CA SER A 141 5.35 -15.13 -31.20
C SER A 141 4.53 -14.00 -30.57
N VAL A 142 3.61 -13.43 -31.36
CA VAL A 142 2.63 -12.43 -30.92
C VAL A 142 1.75 -12.98 -29.79
N ARG A 143 1.53 -14.31 -29.79
CA ARG A 143 0.72 -15.01 -28.78
C ARG A 143 1.43 -15.04 -27.42
N SER A 144 2.74 -15.28 -27.40
CA SER A 144 3.53 -15.25 -26.15
C SER A 144 3.65 -13.84 -25.58
N GLY A 145 3.74 -12.82 -26.43
CA GLY A 145 3.70 -11.42 -25.98
C GLY A 145 2.38 -11.09 -25.28
N LEU A 146 1.24 -11.53 -25.84
CA LEU A 146 -0.07 -11.30 -25.24
C LEU A 146 -0.26 -12.01 -23.89
N TRP A 147 0.27 -13.22 -23.73
CA TRP A 147 0.24 -13.93 -22.44
C TRP A 147 1.13 -13.26 -21.39
N LEU A 148 2.31 -12.75 -21.78
CA LEU A 148 3.19 -11.97 -20.91
C LEU A 148 2.54 -10.62 -20.49
N LEU A 149 1.86 -9.97 -21.43
CA LEU A 149 1.03 -8.78 -21.20
C LEU A 149 -0.03 -9.05 -20.11
N ALA A 150 -0.84 -10.09 -20.30
CA ALA A 150 -1.86 -10.47 -19.34
C ALA A 150 -1.26 -10.83 -17.97
N ALA A 151 -0.19 -11.62 -17.94
CA ALA A 151 0.47 -12.01 -16.70
C ALA A 151 1.06 -10.81 -15.94
N SER A 152 1.75 -9.90 -16.63
CA SER A 152 2.35 -8.70 -16.02
C SER A 152 1.30 -7.72 -15.49
N ALA A 153 0.18 -7.55 -16.19
CA ALA A 153 -0.96 -6.76 -15.74
C ALA A 153 -1.59 -7.36 -14.46
N ILE A 154 -1.81 -8.68 -14.44
CA ILE A 154 -2.35 -9.38 -13.27
C ILE A 154 -1.42 -9.20 -12.06
N VAL A 155 -0.11 -9.38 -12.24
CA VAL A 155 0.88 -9.21 -11.17
C VAL A 155 0.90 -7.77 -10.65
N THR A 156 0.78 -6.77 -11.55
CA THR A 156 0.76 -5.36 -11.16
C THR A 156 -0.50 -4.99 -10.37
N ILE A 157 -1.67 -5.45 -10.82
CA ILE A 157 -2.94 -5.24 -10.12
C ILE A 157 -2.90 -5.93 -8.75
N ALA A 158 -2.44 -7.17 -8.70
CA ALA A 158 -2.29 -7.93 -7.46
C ALA A 158 -1.36 -7.25 -6.46
N PHE A 159 -0.21 -6.76 -6.92
CA PHE A 159 0.69 -5.99 -6.07
C PHE A 159 0.02 -4.71 -5.56
N GLY A 160 -0.61 -3.95 -6.45
CA GLY A 160 -1.28 -2.70 -6.08
C GLY A 160 -2.36 -2.91 -5.02
N MET A 161 -3.17 -3.96 -5.18
CA MET A 161 -4.20 -4.37 -4.22
C MET A 161 -3.60 -4.80 -2.89
N TYR A 162 -2.56 -5.64 -2.91
CA TYR A 162 -1.86 -6.08 -1.69
C TYR A 162 -1.27 -4.88 -0.95
N TRP A 163 -0.61 -3.96 -1.68
CA TRP A 163 -0.02 -2.76 -1.11
C TRP A 163 -1.08 -1.82 -0.50
N ALA A 164 -2.20 -1.61 -1.20
CA ALA A 164 -3.31 -0.82 -0.69
C ALA A 164 -3.94 -1.47 0.58
N ALA A 165 -4.13 -2.78 0.57
CA ALA A 165 -4.63 -3.53 1.73
C ALA A 165 -3.69 -3.41 2.93
N LEU A 166 -2.38 -3.45 2.70
CA LEU A 166 -1.37 -3.27 3.74
C LEU A 166 -1.45 -1.88 4.36
N GLN A 167 -1.61 -0.83 3.55
CA GLN A 167 -1.77 0.54 4.05
C GLN A 167 -3.08 0.73 4.82
N ALA A 168 -4.18 0.16 4.32
CA ALA A 168 -5.46 0.18 5.00
C ALA A 168 -5.40 -0.54 6.36
N ALA A 169 -4.75 -1.71 6.41
CA ALA A 169 -4.52 -2.47 7.64
C ALA A 169 -3.68 -1.67 8.65
N GLY A 170 -2.61 -1.02 8.19
CA GLY A 170 -1.82 -0.13 9.03
C GLY A 170 -2.62 1.04 9.61
N GLY A 171 -3.40 1.73 8.77
CA GLY A 171 -4.26 2.82 9.20
C GLY A 171 -5.34 2.38 10.21
N LEU A 172 -5.93 1.21 10.01
CA LEU A 172 -6.94 0.65 10.92
C LEU A 172 -6.34 0.32 12.29
N LEU A 173 -5.18 -0.34 12.33
CA LEU A 173 -4.49 -0.68 13.57
C LEU A 173 -4.10 0.57 14.36
N ASP A 174 -3.68 1.64 13.69
CA ASP A 174 -3.38 2.91 14.34
C ASP A 174 -4.61 3.58 14.95
N ARG A 175 -5.78 3.46 14.30
CA ARG A 175 -7.05 3.97 14.85
C ARG A 175 -7.45 3.19 16.10
N ILE A 176 -7.33 1.85 16.07
CA ILE A 176 -7.62 0.98 17.22
C ILE A 176 -6.70 1.30 18.40
N ARG A 177 -5.39 1.47 18.14
CA ARG A 177 -4.41 1.83 19.18
C ARG A 177 -4.74 3.17 19.83
N ARG A 178 -5.10 4.18 19.03
CA ARG A 178 -5.50 5.50 19.54
C ARG A 178 -6.78 5.44 20.37
N ALA A 179 -7.79 4.72 19.90
CA ALA A 179 -9.04 4.54 20.65
C ALA A 179 -8.85 3.82 21.99
N ARG A 180 -7.90 2.87 22.07
CA ARG A 180 -7.55 2.21 23.35
C ARG A 180 -6.79 3.13 24.30
N ALA A 181 -5.92 3.99 23.78
CA ALA A 181 -5.18 4.94 24.61
C ALA A 181 -6.12 5.91 25.34
N THR A 182 -7.11 6.46 24.62
CA THR A 182 -8.10 7.37 25.22
C THR A 182 -8.97 6.67 26.27
N GLN A 183 -9.38 5.42 26.05
CA GLN A 183 -10.12 4.65 27.06
C GLN A 183 -9.33 4.39 28.35
N HIS A 184 -8.01 4.22 28.25
CA HIS A 184 -7.18 4.04 29.42
C HIS A 184 -7.04 5.34 30.23
N GLU A 185 -6.91 6.49 29.55
CA GLU A 185 -6.86 7.80 30.21
C GLU A 185 -8.17 8.11 30.96
N ASP A 186 -9.32 7.90 30.33
CA ASP A 186 -10.64 8.08 30.96
C ASP A 186 -10.81 7.17 32.18
N ARG A 187 -10.32 5.92 32.08
CA ARG A 187 -10.38 4.96 33.18
C ARG A 187 -9.47 5.36 34.34
N SER A 188 -8.27 5.87 34.08
CA SER A 188 -7.40 6.39 35.15
C SER A 188 -8.01 7.59 35.86
N GLN A 189 -8.57 8.54 35.10
CA GLN A 189 -9.21 9.74 35.68
C GLN A 189 -10.43 9.40 36.53
N SER A 190 -11.25 8.43 36.11
CA SER A 190 -12.40 7.98 36.92
C SER A 190 -12.01 7.31 38.23
N VAL A 191 -10.87 6.60 38.28
CA VAL A 191 -10.35 5.99 39.51
C VAL A 191 -9.80 7.04 40.46
N ASP A 192 -9.14 8.09 39.94
CA ASP A 192 -8.60 9.17 40.76
C ASP A 192 -9.70 10.06 41.36
N MET A 193 -10.82 10.29 40.66
CA MET A 193 -11.96 11.02 41.21
C MET A 193 -12.77 10.23 42.26
N ALA A 194 -12.58 8.91 42.33
CA ALA A 194 -13.25 8.05 43.31
C ALA A 194 -12.48 7.91 44.63
N ARG A 195 -11.29 8.52 44.75
CA ARG A 195 -10.46 8.54 45.96
C ARG A 195 -10.50 9.89 46.65
#